data_AF-A0A858R895-F1
#
_entry.id   AF-A0A858R895-F1
#
_cell.length_a   1.000
_cell.length_b   1.000
_cell.length_c   1.000
_cell.angle_alpha   90.00
_cell.angle_beta   90.00
_cell.angle_gamma   90.00
#
_symmetry.space_group_name_H-M   'P 1'
#
loop_
_entity.id
_entity.type
_entity.pdbx_description
1 polymer ?
#
loop_
_entity_poly.entity_id
_entity_poly.type
_entity_poly.pdbx_seq_one_letter_code
_entity_poly.pdbx_strand_id
1 'polypeptide(L)'
;MALNIKSDLADQLARRVADKLGASITETVIQALRELDERIEDEQRQSEEARQSEILALIRRIQDMPDLNDRSVEDILGYNERGTFD
;
A
#
# COMPACT_ATOMS: atom_id res chain seq x y z
N MET A 1 26.73 -7.35 -8.87
CA MET A 1 27.28 -6.02 -8.49
C MET A 1 27.45 -5.99 -6.98
N ALA A 2 28.52 -5.39 -6.45
CA ALA A 2 28.73 -5.26 -5.02
C ALA A 2 28.12 -3.96 -4.48
N LEU A 3 27.43 -4.03 -3.35
CA LEU A 3 26.96 -2.87 -2.60
C LEU A 3 28.17 -2.10 -2.06
N ASN A 4 28.31 -0.81 -2.39
CA ASN A 4 29.39 0.04 -1.89
C ASN A 4 28.82 1.23 -1.11
N ILE A 5 29.08 1.25 0.21
CA ILE A 5 28.62 2.30 1.11
C ILE A 5 29.86 2.95 1.74
N LYS A 6 30.10 4.24 1.46
CA LYS A 6 31.16 5.02 2.10
C LYS A 6 30.59 5.78 3.30
N SER A 7 30.60 5.15 4.47
CA SER A 7 30.16 5.76 5.73
C SER A 7 30.78 5.05 6.92
N ASP A 8 31.51 5.81 7.76
CA ASP A 8 32.13 5.29 8.98
C ASP A 8 31.07 4.79 9.97
N LEU A 9 29.91 5.46 10.03
CA LEU A 9 28.80 5.06 10.89
C LEU A 9 28.21 3.73 10.44
N ALA A 10 28.06 3.51 9.13
CA ALA A 10 27.52 2.26 8.60
C ALA A 10 28.45 1.09 8.92
N ASP A 11 29.77 1.25 8.75
CA ASP A 11 30.76 0.24 9.10
C ASP A 11 30.73 -0.07 10.61
N GLN A 12 30.72 0.95 11.48
CA GLN A 12 30.66 0.77 12.93
C GLN A 12 29.39 0.03 13.38
N LEU A 13 28.24 0.38 12.82
CA LEU A 13 26.97 -0.26 13.14
C LEU A 13 26.96 -1.71 12.65
N ALA A 14 27.38 -1.95 11.40
CA ALA A 14 27.38 -3.29 10.83
C ALA A 14 28.31 -4.23 11.61
N ARG A 15 29.51 -3.77 12.01
CA ARG A 15 30.42 -4.52 12.89
C ARG A 15 29.79 -4.84 14.24
N ARG A 16 29.24 -3.82 14.92
CA ARG A 16 28.63 -3.99 16.24
C ARG A 16 27.49 -5.01 16.23
N VAL A 17 26.67 -5.01 15.18
CA VAL A 17 25.55 -5.96 15.06
C VAL A 17 26.08 -7.34 14.69
N ALA A 18 27.03 -7.44 13.75
CA ALA A 18 27.67 -8.69 13.36
C ALA A 18 28.33 -9.40 14.55
N ASP A 19 29.07 -8.66 15.38
CA ASP A 19 29.70 -9.17 16.60
C ASP A 19 28.68 -9.74 17.60
N LYS A 20 27.51 -9.10 17.72
CA LYS A 20 26.42 -9.57 18.59
C LYS A 20 25.74 -10.82 18.06
N LEU A 21 25.62 -10.92 16.73
CA LEU A 21 24.97 -12.06 16.07
C LEU A 21 25.94 -13.23 15.84
N GLY A 22 27.25 -13.02 16.02
CA GLY A 22 28.27 -14.02 15.68
C GLY A 22 28.33 -14.34 14.19
N ALA A 23 27.92 -13.38 13.35
CA ALA A 23 27.81 -13.52 11.90
C ALA A 23 28.80 -12.61 11.17
N SER A 24 28.98 -12.80 9.87
CA SER A 24 29.75 -11.84 9.06
C SER A 24 29.00 -10.52 8.88
N ILE A 25 29.73 -9.44 8.58
CA ILE A 25 29.14 -8.15 8.21
C ILE A 25 28.16 -8.30 7.04
N THR A 26 28.53 -9.11 6.05
CA THR A 26 27.69 -9.35 4.87
C THR A 26 26.39 -10.04 5.22
N GLU A 27 26.42 -11.13 5.99
CA GLU A 27 25.21 -11.83 6.44
C GLU A 27 24.32 -10.91 7.27
N THR A 28 24.93 -10.14 8.17
CA THR A 28 24.22 -9.18 9.02
C THR A 28 23.49 -8.13 8.19
N VAL A 29 24.15 -7.53 7.20
CA VAL A 29 23.54 -6.53 6.32
C VAL A 29 22.42 -7.14 5.48
N ILE A 30 22.63 -8.35 4.94
CA ILE A 30 21.59 -9.05 4.16
C ILE A 30 20.36 -9.33 5.03
N GLN A 31 20.57 -9.83 6.24
CA GLN A 31 19.47 -10.13 7.16
C GLN A 31 18.71 -8.86 7.56
N ALA A 32 19.42 -7.80 7.95
CA ALA A 32 18.78 -6.54 8.33
C ALA A 32 17.97 -5.91 7.18
N LEU A 33 18.46 -6.02 5.93
CA LEU A 33 17.73 -5.54 4.77
C LEU A 33 16.49 -6.40 4.48
N ARG A 34 16.58 -7.73 4.61
CA ARG A 34 15.42 -8.63 4.45
C ARG A 34 14.33 -8.34 5.48
N GLU A 35 14.71 -8.23 6.75
CA GLU A 35 13.75 -7.92 7.83
C GLU A 35 13.07 -6.56 7.62
N LEU A 36 13.81 -5.57 7.11
CA LEU A 36 13.24 -4.27 6.79
C LEU A 36 12.29 -4.33 5.58
N ASP A 37 12.66 -5.07 4.54
CA ASP A 37 11.86 -5.25 3.33
C ASP A 37 10.54 -5.96 3.64
N GLU A 38 10.60 -7.09 4.34
CA GLU A 38 9.43 -7.84 4.80
C GLU A 38 8.47 -6.97 5.63
N ARG A 39 9.02 -6.14 6.54
CA ARG A 39 8.21 -5.22 7.33
C ARG A 39 7.50 -4.17 6.47
N ILE A 40 8.19 -3.62 5.46
CA ILE A 40 7.61 -2.63 4.54
C ILE A 40 6.49 -3.29 3.71
N GLU A 41 6.71 -4.50 3.20
CA GLU A 41 5.70 -5.23 2.44
C GLU A 41 4.46 -5.56 3.28
N ASP A 42 4.65 -5.97 4.54
CA ASP A 42 3.55 -6.25 5.46
C ASP A 42 2.75 -5.00 5.81
N GLU A 43 3.41 -3.86 6.05
CA GLU A 43 2.73 -2.56 6.28
C GLU A 43 1.91 -2.13 5.07
N GLN A 44 2.45 -2.29 3.85
CA GLN A 44 1.73 -1.99 2.62
C GLN A 44 0.50 -2.89 2.44
N ARG A 45 0.65 -4.20 2.67
CA ARG A 45 -0.45 -5.17 2.57
C ARG A 45 -1.58 -4.84 3.55
N GLN A 46 -1.24 -4.56 4.82
CA GLN A 46 -2.21 -4.16 5.83
C GLN A 46 -2.94 -2.86 5.45
N SER A 47 -2.22 -1.88 4.93
CA SER A 47 -2.82 -0.63 4.46
C SER A 47 -3.76 -0.86 3.28
N GLU A 48 -3.40 -1.74 2.35
CA GLU A 48 -4.26 -2.09 1.22
C GLU A 48 -5.53 -2.83 1.67
N GLU A 49 -5.38 -3.83 2.53
CA GLU A 49 -6.50 -4.58 3.11
C GLU A 49 -7.48 -3.68 3.89
N ALA A 50 -6.95 -2.74 4.68
CA ALA A 50 -7.75 -1.76 5.39
C ALA A 50 -8.54 -0.87 4.41
N ARG A 51 -7.86 -0.35 3.38
CA ARG A 51 -8.49 0.47 2.33
C ARG A 51 -9.58 -0.28 1.57
N GLN A 52 -9.33 -1.53 1.18
CA GLN A 52 -10.33 -2.35 0.50
C GLN A 52 -11.53 -2.62 1.41
N SER A 53 -11.29 -2.89 2.69
CA SER A 53 -12.35 -3.10 3.68
C SER A 53 -13.24 -1.87 3.85
N GLU A 54 -12.65 -0.67 3.90
CA GLU A 54 -13.38 0.59 3.96
C GLU A 54 -14.24 0.83 2.71
N ILE A 55 -13.68 0.60 1.52
CA ILE A 55 -14.41 0.72 0.25
C ILE A 55 -15.63 -0.22 0.24
N LEU A 56 -15.44 -1.48 0.62
CA LEU A 56 -16.53 -2.46 0.67
C LEU A 56 -17.59 -2.09 1.71
N ALA A 57 -17.20 -1.53 2.85
CA ALA A 57 -18.13 -1.05 3.86
C ALA A 57 -18.97 0.13 3.34
N LEU A 58 -18.34 1.05 2.61
CA LEU A 58 -19.04 2.17 1.97
C LEU A 58 -20.02 1.69 0.90
N ILE A 59 -19.60 0.76 0.04
CA ILE A 59 -20.47 0.19 -1.00
C ILE A 59 -21.71 -0.46 -0.37
N ARG A 60 -21.53 -1.31 0.65
CA ARG A 60 -22.66 -1.94 1.36
C ARG A 60 -23.61 -0.90 1.94
N ARG A 61 -23.07 0.12 2.61
CA ARG A 61 -23.86 1.20 3.18
C ARG A 61 -24.69 1.94 2.12
N ILE A 62 -24.12 2.20 0.94
CA ILE A 62 -24.83 2.86 -0.16
C ILE A 62 -25.91 1.94 -0.76
N GLN A 63 -25.62 0.64 -0.90
CA GLN A 63 -26.57 -0.33 -1.43
C GLN A 63 -27.79 -0.52 -0.51
N ASP A 64 -27.63 -0.35 0.80
CA ASP A 64 -28.72 -0.43 1.77
C ASP A 64 -29.58 0.85 1.82
N MET A 65 -29.20 1.92 1.12
CA MET A 65 -29.98 3.16 1.10
C MET A 65 -31.23 3.00 0.23
N PRO A 66 -32.38 3.56 0.65
CA PRO A 66 -33.58 3.57 -0.16
C PRO A 66 -33.35 4.41 -1.42
N ASP A 67 -33.90 3.94 -2.54
CA ASP A 67 -33.94 4.76 -3.75
C ASP A 67 -34.91 5.94 -3.54
N LEU A 68 -34.38 7.16 -3.72
CA LEU A 68 -35.14 8.40 -3.57
C LEU A 68 -35.54 8.97 -4.93
N ASN A 69 -35.16 8.34 -6.04
CA ASN A 69 -35.39 8.85 -7.38
C ASN A 69 -35.77 7.73 -8.36
N ASP A 70 -37.00 7.73 -8.83
CA ASP A 70 -37.53 6.75 -9.78
C ASP A 70 -37.26 7.08 -11.26
N ARG A 71 -36.55 8.19 -11.54
CA ARG A 71 -36.20 8.58 -12.90
C ARG A 71 -35.31 7.53 -13.54
N SER A 72 -35.55 7.26 -14.82
CA SER A 72 -34.67 6.41 -15.62
C SER A 72 -33.27 7.03 -15.74
N VAL A 73 -32.28 6.22 -16.09
CA VAL A 73 -30.90 6.70 -16.30
C VAL A 73 -30.89 7.78 -17.38
N GLU A 74 -31.70 7.61 -18.43
CA GLU A 74 -31.87 8.54 -19.53
C GLU A 74 -32.47 9.88 -19.05
N ASP A 75 -33.49 9.84 -18.20
CA ASP A 75 -34.10 11.04 -17.60
C ASP A 75 -33.15 11.77 -16.63
N ILE A 76 -32.26 11.03 -15.96
CA ILE A 76 -31.24 11.60 -15.08
C ILE A 76 -30.13 12.27 -15.89
N LEU A 77 -29.71 11.64 -16.98
CA LEU A 77 -28.68 12.19 -17.87
C LEU A 77 -29.19 13.37 -18.69
N GLY A 78 -30.49 13.41 -19.02
CA GLY A 78 -31.13 14.54 -19.70
C GLY A 78 -30.66 14.74 -21.15
N TYR A 79 -30.12 13.70 -21.78
CA TYR A 79 -29.77 13.75 -23.20
C TYR A 79 -31.05 13.68 -24.04
N ASN A 80 -31.18 14.59 -25.00
CA ASN A 80 -32.17 14.45 -26.06
C ASN A 80 -31.76 13.36 -27.06
N GLU A 81 -32.63 13.03 -28.03
CA GLU A 81 -32.38 11.99 -29.04
C GLU A 81 -31.12 12.22 -29.91
N ARG A 82 -30.53 13.42 -29.86
CA ARG A 82 -29.31 13.80 -30.58
C ARG A 82 -28.05 13.75 -29.70
N GLY A 83 -28.18 13.40 -28.42
CA GLY A 83 -27.07 13.37 -27.46
C GLY A 83 -26.65 14.76 -26.96
N THR A 84 -27.50 15.78 -27.07
CA THR A 84 -27.25 17.13 -26.55
C THR A 84 -28.18 17.47 -25.39
N PHE A 85 -27.82 18.50 -24.63
CA PHE A 85 -28.72 19.16 -23.68
C PHE A 85 -29.44 20.29 -24.42
N ASP A 86 -30.76 20.41 -24.31
CA ASP A 86 -31.51 21.59 -24.79
C ASP A 86 -31.54 22.71 -23.73
#